data_AF-A0A2N8M683-F1
#
_entry.id   AF-A0A2N8M683-F1
#
_cell.length_a   1.000
_cell.length_b   1.000
_cell.length_c   1.000
_cell.angle_alpha   90.00
_cell.angle_beta   90.00
_cell.angle_gamma   90.00
#
_symmetry.space_group_name_H-M   'P 1'
#
loop_
_entity.id
_entity.type
_entity.pdbx_description
1 polymer ?
#
loop_
_entity_poly.entity_id
_entity_poly.type
_entity_poly.pdbx_seq_one_letter_code
_entity_poly.pdbx_strand_id
1 'polypeptide(L)'
;MKTLRFPIVGLALVFFLGGPPRQASAQTAKSDDLAQTRAWAPAAIAHAQKMRVFRDADRGSQPTPPLIPRFEAEADPSGKIATFQPGGPTFTALNPFFQNLGTNGRTCFTCHQPQTGWTVSATGVQARFDASGGTDPIFRLIDGATCPTDDVSTLAAKREAYKLMIAKGLIRIGLAMPAANLQFAVTKVDDPYHCTTNSATGLTSPTAGIVSVYRRPLPSTNLGFLSTIMADGREPSLQSQAIDATLTHAQGNLPGPTADQVSQIVAFESGIFTAQVFDNEAHSLHARQATGGPVALSQQLAKFFLGVNDPFGMNPTGAPFDQNIFNLYKYWQGLRGDGEETEARKSVARGEEVFNTTKINITGVAGINDVLGVASFAGFCGTCHDTPNAGDHSIKAPLDIGIADAGAKSPPALDISGLPVFTLTCTTGPLKGNTYIVTDPGRALISGNCADIGKIKGLTLRGLAARAPYFHNGSAATLLDAVNFYDQRFNIGFTDQQKEDLVNFLNTL
;
A
#
# COMPACT_ATOMS: atom_id res chain seq x y z
N MET A 1 59.41 -54.63 -17.82
CA MET A 1 58.11 -53.92 -18.02
C MET A 1 57.52 -53.61 -16.65
N LYS A 2 57.65 -52.37 -16.18
CA LYS A 2 57.07 -51.91 -14.91
C LYS A 2 55.62 -51.50 -15.18
N THR A 3 54.67 -52.20 -14.58
CA THR A 3 53.23 -51.90 -14.60
C THR A 3 52.94 -50.76 -13.63
N LEU A 4 52.56 -49.60 -14.18
CA LEU A 4 52.04 -48.46 -13.40
C LEU A 4 50.64 -48.82 -12.87
N ARG A 5 50.46 -48.71 -11.55
CA ARG A 5 49.16 -48.68 -10.89
C ARG A 5 48.58 -47.26 -11.01
N PHE A 6 47.43 -47.12 -11.65
CA PHE A 6 46.60 -45.91 -11.56
C PHE A 6 45.70 -46.01 -10.32
N PRO A 7 45.59 -44.96 -9.48
CA PRO A 7 44.61 -44.93 -8.41
C PRO A 7 43.23 -44.60 -8.99
N ILE A 8 42.23 -45.36 -8.55
CA ILE A 8 40.82 -45.07 -8.78
C ILE A 8 40.48 -43.80 -7.99
N VAL A 9 40.30 -42.68 -8.68
CA VAL A 9 39.70 -41.49 -8.09
C VAL A 9 38.18 -41.71 -8.10
N GLY A 10 37.61 -41.95 -6.93
CA GLY A 10 36.17 -41.98 -6.74
C GLY A 10 35.60 -40.60 -7.09
N LEU A 11 34.79 -40.56 -8.15
CA LEU A 11 34.01 -39.38 -8.50
C LEU A 11 32.88 -39.23 -7.48
N ALA A 12 33.13 -38.50 -6.39
CA ALA A 12 32.06 -38.05 -5.52
C ALA A 12 31.22 -37.03 -6.30
N LEU A 13 30.06 -37.48 -6.81
CA LEU A 13 29.00 -36.58 -7.23
C LEU A 13 28.54 -35.81 -5.98
N VAL A 14 29.10 -34.63 -5.77
CA VAL A 14 28.51 -33.63 -4.88
C VAL A 14 27.27 -33.14 -5.60
N PHE A 15 26.13 -33.77 -5.32
CA PHE A 15 24.84 -33.14 -5.57
C PHE A 15 24.81 -31.84 -4.77
N PHE A 16 25.03 -30.71 -5.45
CA PHE A 16 24.57 -29.43 -4.95
C PHE A 16 23.05 -29.52 -4.90
N LEU A 17 22.51 -29.97 -3.76
CA LEU A 17 21.15 -29.66 -3.32
C LEU A 17 21.11 -28.17 -2.94
N GLY A 18 21.43 -27.31 -3.90
CA GLY A 18 21.10 -25.91 -3.84
C GLY A 18 19.64 -25.79 -4.23
N GLY A 19 18.75 -25.94 -3.26
CA GLY A 19 17.41 -25.37 -3.40
C GLY A 19 17.54 -23.87 -3.74
N PRO A 20 16.56 -23.26 -4.42
CA PRO A 20 16.58 -21.83 -4.64
C PRO A 20 16.85 -21.12 -3.30
N PRO A 21 17.68 -20.05 -3.28
CA PRO A 21 17.93 -19.33 -2.04
C PRO A 21 16.59 -19.02 -1.39
N ARG A 22 16.42 -19.42 -0.13
CA ARG A 22 15.25 -19.02 0.66
C ARG A 22 15.21 -17.50 0.58
N GLN A 23 14.26 -16.96 -0.18
CA GLN A 23 14.04 -15.53 -0.24
C GLN A 23 13.84 -15.07 1.21
N ALA A 24 14.65 -14.10 1.63
CA ALA A 24 14.44 -13.38 2.88
C ALA A 24 13.09 -12.68 2.73
N SER A 25 12.03 -13.35 3.15
CA SER A 25 10.69 -12.79 3.21
C SER A 25 10.50 -12.26 4.62
N ALA A 26 10.25 -10.96 4.71
CA ALA A 26 9.83 -10.23 5.91
C ALA A 26 8.67 -10.89 6.68
N GLN A 27 7.96 -11.81 6.03
CA GLN A 27 6.76 -12.50 6.49
C GLN A 27 7.04 -13.61 7.53
N THR A 28 8.31 -13.96 7.80
CA THR A 28 8.66 -15.10 8.67
C THR A 28 9.14 -14.71 10.08
N ALA A 29 9.34 -13.42 10.36
CA ALA A 29 9.58 -12.99 11.73
C ALA A 29 8.27 -13.11 12.53
N LYS A 30 8.31 -13.80 13.68
CA LYS A 30 7.19 -13.81 14.62
C LYS A 30 6.74 -12.38 14.83
N SER A 31 5.46 -12.12 14.58
CA SER A 31 4.89 -10.80 14.85
C SER A 31 4.89 -10.60 16.37
N ASP A 32 5.76 -9.73 16.87
CA ASP A 32 5.73 -9.30 18.28
C ASP A 32 4.53 -8.37 18.56
N ASP A 33 3.78 -8.01 17.52
CA ASP A 33 2.53 -7.27 17.61
C ASP A 33 1.35 -8.20 17.95
N LEU A 34 0.96 -8.20 19.24
CA LEU A 34 -0.16 -8.99 19.76
C LEU A 34 -1.52 -8.63 19.14
N ALA A 35 -1.65 -7.46 18.49
CA ALA A 35 -2.88 -7.09 17.78
C ALA A 35 -3.00 -7.74 16.39
N GLN A 36 -1.88 -8.18 15.81
CA GLN A 36 -1.83 -8.88 14.51
C GLN A 36 -2.22 -10.35 14.64
N THR A 37 -3.42 -10.57 15.14
CA THR A 37 -4.11 -11.85 15.10
C THR A 37 -5.11 -11.87 13.94
N ARG A 38 -5.54 -13.05 13.51
CA ARG A 38 -6.67 -13.19 12.57
C ARG A 38 -8.04 -13.02 13.28
N ALA A 39 -8.10 -12.40 14.46
CA ALA A 39 -9.35 -12.28 15.24
C ALA A 39 -10.38 -11.34 14.58
N TRP A 40 -9.93 -10.34 13.81
CA TRP A 40 -10.81 -9.43 13.08
C TRP A 40 -11.53 -10.12 11.90
N ALA A 41 -10.89 -11.12 11.29
CA ALA A 41 -11.29 -11.65 9.98
C ALA A 41 -12.65 -12.37 9.96
N PRO A 42 -13.00 -13.25 10.92
CA PRO A 42 -14.28 -13.97 10.88
C PRO A 42 -15.50 -13.04 10.78
N ALA A 43 -15.50 -11.93 11.53
CA ALA A 43 -16.60 -10.98 11.52
C ALA A 43 -16.66 -10.18 10.19
N ALA A 44 -15.50 -9.75 9.67
CA ALA A 44 -15.42 -9.06 8.38
C ALA A 44 -15.84 -9.97 7.21
N ILE A 45 -15.40 -11.23 7.21
CA ILE A 45 -15.81 -12.24 6.23
C ILE A 45 -17.32 -12.47 6.35
N ALA A 46 -17.84 -12.76 7.54
CA ALA A 46 -19.27 -12.99 7.73
C ALA A 46 -20.12 -11.79 7.26
N HIS A 47 -19.67 -10.57 7.54
CA HIS A 47 -20.30 -9.36 7.01
C HIS A 47 -20.29 -9.35 5.48
N ALA A 48 -19.14 -9.55 4.84
CA ALA A 48 -19.02 -9.54 3.39
C ALA A 48 -19.89 -10.63 2.71
N GLN A 49 -20.00 -11.80 3.34
CA GLN A 49 -20.86 -12.89 2.88
C GLN A 49 -22.34 -12.55 3.03
N LYS A 50 -22.73 -11.91 4.14
CA LYS A 50 -24.11 -11.42 4.36
C LYS A 50 -24.53 -10.39 3.31
N MET A 51 -23.61 -9.53 2.85
CA MET A 51 -23.92 -8.50 1.86
C MET A 51 -24.30 -9.04 0.48
N ARG A 52 -24.13 -10.35 0.21
CA ARG A 52 -24.67 -11.01 -1.00
C ARG A 52 -26.20 -10.89 -1.12
N VAL A 53 -26.89 -10.51 -0.05
CA VAL A 53 -28.33 -10.19 -0.08
C VAL A 53 -28.63 -9.02 -1.02
N PHE A 54 -27.71 -8.06 -1.13
CA PHE A 54 -27.81 -6.96 -2.08
C PHE A 54 -27.31 -7.43 -3.44
N ARG A 55 -28.19 -7.38 -4.43
CA ARG A 55 -27.93 -7.94 -5.75
C ARG A 55 -27.62 -6.84 -6.75
N ASP A 56 -26.46 -6.97 -7.38
CA ASP A 56 -26.13 -6.32 -8.63
C ASP A 56 -26.43 -7.32 -9.78
N ALA A 57 -27.16 -6.88 -10.79
CA ALA A 57 -27.52 -7.70 -11.95
C ALA A 57 -26.40 -7.73 -13.02
N ASP A 58 -25.43 -6.83 -12.93
CA ASP A 58 -24.38 -6.67 -13.92
C ASP A 58 -23.45 -7.90 -13.97
N ARG A 59 -23.08 -8.26 -15.20
CA ARG A 59 -22.12 -9.33 -15.49
C ARG A 59 -21.16 -8.89 -16.59
N GLY A 60 -20.20 -8.04 -16.25
CA GLY A 60 -19.04 -7.77 -17.08
C GLY A 60 -17.93 -8.80 -16.87
N SER A 61 -16.98 -8.82 -17.80
CA SER A 61 -15.70 -9.50 -17.63
C SER A 61 -14.57 -8.46 -17.65
N GLN A 62 -13.48 -8.78 -16.97
CA GLN A 62 -12.24 -8.05 -17.10
C GLN A 62 -11.27 -8.93 -17.87
N PRO A 63 -10.86 -8.55 -19.09
CA PRO A 63 -9.88 -9.29 -19.85
C PRO A 63 -8.58 -9.43 -19.05
N THR A 64 -8.12 -10.65 -18.91
CA THR A 64 -6.80 -10.96 -18.34
C THR A 64 -5.87 -11.32 -19.50
N PRO A 65 -4.69 -10.68 -19.63
CA PRO A 65 -3.74 -11.06 -20.67
C PRO A 65 -3.32 -12.52 -20.48
N PRO A 66 -3.06 -13.31 -21.55
CA PRO A 66 -2.67 -14.71 -21.41
C PRO A 66 -1.31 -14.91 -20.73
N LEU A 67 -0.50 -13.86 -20.68
CA LEU A 67 0.86 -13.87 -20.15
C LEU A 67 1.13 -12.53 -19.45
N ILE A 68 1.73 -12.58 -18.26
CA ILE A 68 2.51 -11.46 -17.73
C ILE A 68 3.97 -11.69 -18.15
N PRO A 69 4.55 -10.83 -19.00
CA PRO A 69 5.91 -10.98 -19.49
C PRO A 69 6.94 -10.90 -18.36
N ARG A 70 8.17 -11.35 -18.66
CA ARG A 70 9.30 -11.21 -17.71
C ARG A 70 9.58 -9.75 -17.36
N PHE A 71 9.46 -8.89 -18.34
CA PHE A 71 9.63 -7.45 -18.23
C PHE A 71 8.60 -6.80 -19.16
N GLU A 72 7.82 -5.88 -18.61
CA GLU A 72 6.84 -5.11 -19.37
C GLU A 72 6.83 -3.68 -18.84
N ALA A 73 6.77 -2.71 -19.75
CA ALA A 73 6.69 -1.30 -19.43
C ALA A 73 5.42 -0.72 -20.04
N GLU A 74 4.66 -0.01 -19.22
CA GLU A 74 3.37 0.57 -19.55
C GLU A 74 3.40 2.08 -19.34
N ALA A 75 2.62 2.82 -20.14
CA ALA A 75 2.53 4.26 -19.99
C ALA A 75 1.81 4.65 -18.69
N ASP A 76 2.29 5.69 -18.04
CA ASP A 76 1.62 6.35 -16.93
C ASP A 76 1.72 7.89 -17.09
N PRO A 77 1.08 8.70 -16.21
CA PRO A 77 1.07 10.15 -16.37
C PRO A 77 2.45 10.83 -16.38
N SER A 78 3.47 10.22 -15.78
CA SER A 78 4.84 10.75 -15.68
C SER A 78 5.82 10.17 -16.71
N GLY A 79 5.44 9.08 -17.38
CA GLY A 79 6.31 8.39 -18.33
C GLY A 79 5.93 6.93 -18.46
N LYS A 80 6.77 6.03 -17.95
CA LYS A 80 6.51 4.59 -17.97
C LYS A 80 6.87 3.89 -16.68
N ILE A 81 5.91 3.13 -16.17
CA ILE A 81 6.09 2.15 -15.12
C ILE A 81 6.48 0.81 -15.71
N ALA A 82 7.37 0.07 -15.05
CA ALA A 82 7.72 -1.27 -15.49
C ALA A 82 7.59 -2.30 -14.38
N THR A 83 7.12 -3.49 -14.76
CA THR A 83 7.15 -4.69 -13.92
C THR A 83 8.25 -5.62 -14.39
N PHE A 84 9.02 -6.16 -13.45
CA PHE A 84 10.05 -7.17 -13.68
C PHE A 84 9.86 -8.37 -12.76
N GLN A 85 9.94 -9.56 -13.33
CA GLN A 85 9.92 -10.83 -12.59
C GLN A 85 11.19 -11.64 -12.87
N PRO A 86 12.14 -11.69 -11.90
CA PRO A 86 13.38 -12.45 -12.06
C PRO A 86 13.16 -13.94 -12.40
N GLY A 87 12.04 -14.51 -11.93
CA GLY A 87 11.65 -15.90 -12.14
C GLY A 87 11.20 -16.27 -13.56
N GLY A 88 11.17 -15.32 -14.50
CA GLY A 88 10.64 -15.55 -15.85
C GLY A 88 9.13 -15.28 -15.92
N PRO A 89 8.50 -15.31 -17.12
CA PRO A 89 7.12 -14.86 -17.35
C PRO A 89 6.07 -15.76 -16.66
N THR A 90 4.85 -15.25 -16.47
CA THR A 90 3.73 -15.97 -15.83
C THR A 90 2.58 -16.19 -16.81
N PHE A 91 2.25 -17.45 -17.09
CA PHE A 91 1.04 -17.80 -17.83
C PHE A 91 -0.18 -17.66 -16.91
N THR A 92 -1.03 -16.68 -17.18
CA THR A 92 -2.09 -16.26 -16.25
C THR A 92 -3.15 -17.34 -16.06
N ALA A 93 -3.47 -18.11 -17.10
CA ALA A 93 -4.42 -19.23 -17.02
C ALA A 93 -4.03 -20.30 -15.99
N LEU A 94 -2.73 -20.41 -15.69
CA LEU A 94 -2.18 -21.41 -14.77
C LEU A 94 -1.94 -20.87 -13.35
N ASN A 95 -2.19 -19.59 -13.10
CA ASN A 95 -1.90 -18.98 -11.81
C ASN A 95 -3.19 -18.45 -11.12
N PRO A 96 -3.49 -18.88 -9.88
CA PRO A 96 -4.71 -18.53 -9.16
C PRO A 96 -4.90 -17.04 -8.87
N PHE A 97 -3.85 -16.21 -8.91
CA PHE A 97 -3.96 -14.75 -8.82
C PHE A 97 -4.92 -14.18 -9.88
N PHE A 98 -4.92 -14.80 -11.06
CA PHE A 98 -5.70 -14.40 -12.23
C PHE A 98 -7.01 -15.18 -12.39
N GLN A 99 -7.30 -16.12 -11.50
CA GLN A 99 -8.49 -16.95 -11.57
C GLN A 99 -9.62 -16.35 -10.73
N ASN A 100 -10.86 -16.57 -11.16
CA ASN A 100 -12.03 -16.22 -10.36
C ASN A 100 -12.22 -17.28 -9.27
N LEU A 101 -11.67 -17.01 -8.09
CA LEU A 101 -11.82 -17.83 -6.88
C LEU A 101 -13.05 -17.40 -6.04
N GLY A 102 -13.79 -16.41 -6.54
CA GLY A 102 -14.93 -15.78 -5.91
C GLY A 102 -16.28 -16.21 -6.47
N THR A 103 -17.30 -15.39 -6.17
CA THR A 103 -18.65 -15.55 -6.72
C THR A 103 -19.14 -14.32 -7.48
N ASN A 104 -18.40 -13.21 -7.46
CA ASN A 104 -18.82 -11.92 -8.05
C ASN A 104 -18.05 -11.52 -9.32
N GLY A 105 -17.31 -12.47 -9.93
CA GLY A 105 -16.61 -12.28 -11.20
C GLY A 105 -15.22 -11.65 -11.08
N ARG A 106 -14.79 -11.27 -9.88
CA ARG A 106 -13.47 -10.69 -9.64
C ARG A 106 -12.36 -11.72 -9.56
N THR A 107 -11.19 -11.28 -9.97
CA THR A 107 -9.89 -11.92 -9.73
C THR A 107 -9.00 -10.91 -8.98
N CYS A 108 -7.82 -11.30 -8.51
CA CYS A 108 -6.90 -10.33 -7.91
C CYS A 108 -6.50 -9.26 -8.95
N PHE A 109 -6.37 -9.66 -10.22
CA PHE A 109 -6.09 -8.78 -11.34
C PHE A 109 -7.15 -7.69 -11.56
N THR A 110 -8.35 -7.82 -10.97
CA THR A 110 -9.38 -6.77 -11.02
C THR A 110 -8.94 -5.46 -10.39
N CYS A 111 -8.14 -5.50 -9.34
CA CYS A 111 -7.62 -4.30 -8.68
C CYS A 111 -6.11 -4.15 -8.84
N HIS A 112 -5.40 -5.18 -9.32
CA HIS A 112 -3.94 -5.23 -9.33
C HIS A 112 -3.42 -5.38 -10.76
N GLN A 113 -3.43 -4.29 -11.53
CA GLN A 113 -2.98 -4.28 -12.92
C GLN A 113 -1.60 -3.60 -13.09
N PRO A 114 -0.75 -4.03 -14.05
CA PRO A 114 0.61 -3.50 -14.21
C PRO A 114 0.66 -1.99 -14.47
N GLN A 115 -0.21 -1.47 -15.34
CA GLN A 115 -0.24 -0.06 -15.75
C GLN A 115 -0.61 0.91 -14.64
N THR A 116 -1.20 0.43 -13.55
CA THR A 116 -1.52 1.20 -12.34
C THR A 116 -0.61 0.82 -11.17
N GLY A 117 0.55 0.21 -11.46
CA GLY A 117 1.54 -0.19 -10.47
C GLY A 117 1.05 -1.25 -9.49
N TRP A 118 0.26 -2.22 -9.99
CA TRP A 118 -0.36 -3.31 -9.24
C TRP A 118 -1.33 -2.87 -8.13
N THR A 119 -1.97 -1.72 -8.32
CA THR A 119 -3.10 -1.23 -7.51
C THR A 119 -4.13 -0.57 -8.43
N VAL A 120 -5.04 0.25 -7.92
CA VAL A 120 -5.98 1.08 -8.69
C VAL A 120 -5.52 2.53 -8.71
N SER A 121 -5.76 3.23 -9.82
CA SER A 121 -5.69 4.70 -9.89
C SER A 121 -7.09 5.24 -10.18
N ALA A 122 -7.41 6.46 -9.72
CA ALA A 122 -8.74 7.05 -9.99
C ALA A 122 -8.97 7.18 -11.51
N THR A 123 -7.98 7.67 -12.25
CA THR A 123 -8.02 7.77 -13.72
C THR A 123 -8.28 6.43 -14.39
N GLY A 124 -7.60 5.36 -13.96
CA GLY A 124 -7.78 4.02 -14.52
C GLY A 124 -9.19 3.47 -14.23
N VAL A 125 -9.73 3.73 -13.05
CA VAL A 125 -11.08 3.30 -12.70
C VAL A 125 -12.15 4.12 -13.42
N GLN A 126 -11.97 5.44 -13.57
CA GLN A 126 -12.85 6.30 -14.38
C GLN A 126 -12.94 5.78 -15.82
N ALA A 127 -11.79 5.47 -16.45
CA ALA A 127 -11.75 4.92 -17.80
C ALA A 127 -12.53 3.58 -17.92
N ARG A 128 -12.40 2.70 -16.93
CA ARG A 128 -13.16 1.43 -16.88
C ARG A 128 -14.65 1.66 -16.67
N PHE A 129 -15.04 2.64 -15.87
CA PHE A 129 -16.45 3.01 -15.68
C PHE A 129 -17.06 3.47 -17.00
N ASP A 130 -16.39 4.41 -17.68
CA ASP A 130 -16.89 4.99 -18.94
C ASP A 130 -16.93 3.95 -20.06
N ALA A 131 -15.95 3.03 -20.12
CA ALA A 131 -15.94 1.96 -21.13
C ALA A 131 -16.99 0.87 -20.89
N SER A 132 -17.30 0.55 -19.63
CA SER A 132 -18.18 -0.58 -19.29
C SER A 132 -19.59 -0.18 -18.87
N GLY A 133 -19.86 1.13 -18.68
CA GLY A 133 -21.09 1.60 -18.06
C GLY A 133 -21.28 1.09 -16.61
N GLY A 134 -20.17 0.87 -15.91
CA GLY A 134 -20.16 0.33 -14.54
C GLY A 134 -20.36 -1.20 -14.43
N THR A 135 -20.27 -1.94 -15.53
CA THR A 135 -20.50 -3.41 -15.52
C THR A 135 -19.23 -4.24 -15.23
N ASP A 136 -18.04 -3.63 -15.37
CA ASP A 136 -16.75 -4.25 -15.07
C ASP A 136 -16.74 -4.83 -13.63
N PRO A 137 -16.18 -6.05 -13.41
CA PRO A 137 -16.10 -6.68 -12.09
C PRO A 137 -15.54 -5.86 -10.94
N ILE A 138 -14.79 -4.77 -11.19
CA ILE A 138 -14.35 -3.88 -10.10
C ILE A 138 -15.53 -3.15 -9.43
N PHE A 139 -16.61 -2.90 -10.18
CA PHE A 139 -17.81 -2.22 -9.72
C PHE A 139 -18.79 -3.23 -9.13
N ARG A 140 -18.60 -3.57 -7.85
CA ARG A 140 -19.50 -4.46 -7.10
C ARG A 140 -19.95 -3.80 -5.81
N LEU A 141 -21.22 -4.00 -5.48
CA LEU A 141 -21.87 -3.43 -4.28
C LEU A 141 -21.14 -3.72 -2.97
N ILE A 142 -20.49 -4.89 -2.83
CA ILE A 142 -19.86 -5.29 -1.57
C ILE A 142 -18.80 -4.28 -1.08
N ASP A 143 -17.96 -3.76 -1.97
CA ASP A 143 -16.80 -2.93 -1.58
C ASP A 143 -16.35 -1.92 -2.65
N GLY A 144 -16.77 -2.07 -3.92
CA GLY A 144 -16.56 -1.05 -4.94
C GLY A 144 -17.54 0.12 -4.81
N ALA A 145 -18.75 -0.16 -4.31
CA ALA A 145 -19.76 0.85 -4.02
C ALA A 145 -19.49 1.55 -2.68
N THR A 146 -20.06 2.74 -2.52
CA THR A 146 -20.01 3.50 -1.27
C THR A 146 -20.74 2.77 -0.15
N CYS A 147 -21.83 2.07 -0.46
CA CYS A 147 -22.51 1.14 0.44
C CYS A 147 -23.07 -0.06 -0.35
N PRO A 148 -23.13 -1.28 0.23
CA PRO A 148 -23.82 -2.41 -0.38
C PRO A 148 -25.31 -2.16 -0.68
N THR A 149 -25.92 -1.18 -0.03
CA THR A 149 -27.32 -0.79 -0.25
C THR A 149 -27.53 0.20 -1.39
N ASP A 150 -26.46 0.65 -2.05
CA ASP A 150 -26.55 1.66 -3.10
C ASP A 150 -27.38 1.17 -4.29
N ASP A 151 -28.06 2.11 -4.96
CA ASP A 151 -28.78 1.84 -6.18
C ASP A 151 -27.81 1.74 -7.37
N VAL A 152 -27.91 0.65 -8.12
CA VAL A 152 -27.12 0.40 -9.35
C VAL A 152 -28.02 0.11 -10.55
N SER A 153 -29.31 0.44 -10.46
CA SER A 153 -30.31 0.14 -11.51
C SER A 153 -30.16 0.96 -12.79
N THR A 154 -29.51 2.12 -12.71
CA THR A 154 -29.25 3.02 -13.85
C THR A 154 -27.81 3.46 -13.90
N LEU A 155 -27.33 3.93 -15.06
CA LEU A 155 -25.96 4.45 -15.19
C LEU A 155 -25.67 5.63 -14.26
N ALA A 156 -26.65 6.51 -14.05
CA ALA A 156 -26.52 7.63 -13.12
C ALA A 156 -26.43 7.14 -11.67
N ALA A 157 -27.27 6.17 -11.28
CA ALA A 157 -27.22 5.56 -9.96
C ALA A 157 -25.88 4.84 -9.72
N LYS A 158 -25.38 4.09 -10.70
CA LYS A 158 -24.04 3.46 -10.66
C LYS A 158 -22.92 4.50 -10.48
N ARG A 159 -23.00 5.64 -11.15
CA ARG A 159 -22.00 6.71 -11.02
C ARG A 159 -21.94 7.24 -9.58
N GLU A 160 -23.09 7.39 -8.92
CA GLU A 160 -23.14 7.75 -7.50
C GLU A 160 -22.68 6.63 -6.59
N ALA A 161 -23.14 5.39 -6.81
CA ALA A 161 -22.77 4.23 -6.03
C ALA A 161 -21.25 4.00 -6.03
N TYR A 162 -20.58 4.17 -7.17
CA TYR A 162 -19.15 3.90 -7.34
C TYR A 162 -18.27 5.15 -7.23
N LYS A 163 -18.80 6.29 -6.78
CA LYS A 163 -18.09 7.58 -6.92
C LYS A 163 -16.77 7.68 -6.17
N LEU A 164 -16.62 7.06 -5.00
CA LEU A 164 -15.33 7.07 -4.29
C LEU A 164 -14.28 6.21 -4.99
N MET A 165 -14.70 5.11 -5.59
CA MET A 165 -13.84 4.27 -6.42
C MET A 165 -13.41 5.00 -7.70
N ILE A 166 -14.34 5.74 -8.33
CA ILE A 166 -14.08 6.52 -9.55
C ILE A 166 -13.20 7.75 -9.27
N ALA A 167 -13.54 8.56 -8.27
CA ALA A 167 -12.90 9.85 -8.03
C ALA A 167 -11.62 9.75 -7.19
N LYS A 168 -11.55 8.78 -6.26
CA LYS A 168 -10.44 8.65 -5.31
C LYS A 168 -9.73 7.30 -5.33
N GLY A 169 -10.19 6.34 -6.15
CA GLY A 169 -9.62 4.99 -6.20
C GLY A 169 -9.80 4.21 -4.89
N LEU A 170 -10.88 4.49 -4.15
CA LEU A 170 -11.14 3.87 -2.84
C LEU A 170 -12.10 2.71 -2.93
N ILE A 171 -11.80 1.66 -2.18
CA ILE A 171 -12.76 0.61 -1.84
C ILE A 171 -13.26 0.81 -0.41
N ARG A 172 -14.50 0.40 -0.17
CA ARG A 172 -15.06 0.29 1.17
C ARG A 172 -14.49 -0.94 1.87
N ILE A 173 -14.06 -0.76 3.11
CA ILE A 173 -13.62 -1.83 4.00
C ILE A 173 -14.55 -1.82 5.22
N GLY A 174 -15.38 -2.86 5.34
CA GLY A 174 -16.22 -3.08 6.52
C GLY A 174 -15.47 -3.90 7.57
N LEU A 175 -15.16 -3.29 8.71
CA LEU A 175 -14.49 -3.94 9.84
C LEU A 175 -15.40 -3.95 11.06
N ALA A 176 -15.43 -5.08 11.78
CA ALA A 176 -16.13 -5.14 13.05
C ALA A 176 -15.35 -4.37 14.12
N MET A 177 -16.07 -3.67 14.99
CA MET A 177 -15.46 -3.12 16.21
C MET A 177 -14.82 -4.25 17.02
N PRO A 178 -13.55 -4.11 17.45
CA PRO A 178 -12.87 -5.17 18.18
C PRO A 178 -13.57 -5.34 19.53
N ALA A 179 -14.15 -6.52 19.79
CA ALA A 179 -14.92 -6.75 21.01
C ALA A 179 -14.02 -6.83 22.27
N ALA A 180 -12.78 -7.30 22.11
CA ALA A 180 -11.81 -7.40 23.18
C ALA A 180 -10.97 -6.11 23.26
N ASN A 181 -10.80 -5.58 24.47
CA ASN A 181 -9.92 -4.45 24.78
C ASN A 181 -10.30 -3.11 24.11
N LEU A 182 -11.56 -2.92 23.71
CA LEU A 182 -12.01 -1.67 23.12
C LEU A 182 -11.96 -0.50 24.14
N GLN A 183 -11.16 0.50 23.83
CA GLN A 183 -10.93 1.68 24.67
C GLN A 183 -11.76 2.89 24.26
N PHE A 184 -12.47 2.84 23.13
CA PHE A 184 -13.24 3.96 22.60
C PHE A 184 -14.65 3.58 22.20
N ALA A 185 -15.54 4.57 22.17
CA ALA A 185 -16.87 4.46 21.58
C ALA A 185 -16.99 5.42 20.40
N VAL A 186 -17.67 5.00 19.34
CA VAL A 186 -18.10 5.86 18.23
C VAL A 186 -19.31 6.65 18.69
N THR A 187 -19.10 7.91 19.09
CA THR A 187 -20.16 8.75 19.68
C THR A 187 -20.92 9.57 18.65
N LYS A 188 -20.33 9.80 17.47
CA LYS A 188 -20.99 10.43 16.33
C LYS A 188 -20.38 9.92 15.02
N VAL A 189 -21.22 9.77 14.01
CA VAL A 189 -20.82 9.46 12.64
C VAL A 189 -21.48 10.48 11.71
N ASP A 190 -20.67 11.14 10.90
CA ASP A 190 -21.12 11.91 9.73
C ASP A 190 -20.72 11.11 8.49
N ASP A 191 -21.64 10.31 7.97
CA ASP A 191 -21.41 9.37 6.87
C ASP A 191 -22.36 9.71 5.72
N PRO A 192 -21.84 10.31 4.62
CA PRO A 192 -22.65 10.70 3.46
C PRO A 192 -23.39 9.56 2.76
N TYR A 193 -23.01 8.30 3.03
CA TYR A 193 -23.55 7.11 2.38
C TYR A 193 -24.38 6.25 3.32
N HIS A 194 -24.46 6.67 4.59
CA HIS A 194 -25.15 5.97 5.66
C HIS A 194 -24.70 4.51 5.86
N CYS A 195 -23.56 4.07 5.30
CA CYS A 195 -23.13 2.67 5.35
C CYS A 195 -22.81 2.22 6.78
N THR A 196 -22.20 3.09 7.58
CA THR A 196 -21.89 2.82 8.99
C THR A 196 -23.08 3.04 9.90
N THR A 197 -24.02 3.91 9.53
CA THR A 197 -25.23 4.19 10.34
C THR A 197 -26.43 3.30 10.00
N ASN A 198 -26.36 2.55 8.89
CA ASN A 198 -27.42 1.66 8.45
C ASN A 198 -27.42 0.35 9.26
N SER A 199 -28.59 -0.04 9.78
CA SER A 199 -28.75 -1.20 10.65
C SER A 199 -28.44 -2.56 9.98
N ALA A 200 -28.48 -2.63 8.65
CA ALA A 200 -28.15 -3.84 7.90
C ALA A 200 -26.64 -4.02 7.72
N THR A 201 -25.90 -2.91 7.61
CA THR A 201 -24.49 -2.88 7.15
C THR A 201 -23.51 -2.34 8.19
N GLY A 202 -23.97 -1.63 9.21
CA GLY A 202 -23.16 -0.76 10.04
C GLY A 202 -23.12 -1.11 11.53
N LEU A 203 -22.98 -0.07 12.37
CA LEU A 203 -22.91 -0.16 13.82
C LEU A 203 -24.25 -0.59 14.42
N THR A 204 -24.20 -1.43 15.45
CA THR A 204 -25.37 -1.83 16.25
C THR A 204 -25.40 -1.14 17.62
N SER A 205 -24.26 -0.58 18.04
CA SER A 205 -24.13 0.32 19.18
C SER A 205 -22.88 1.19 19.00
N PRO A 206 -22.61 2.18 19.87
CA PRO A 206 -21.35 2.92 19.87
C PRO A 206 -20.07 2.07 19.98
N THR A 207 -20.19 0.81 20.40
CA THR A 207 -19.04 -0.07 20.68
C THR A 207 -19.13 -1.43 19.96
N ALA A 208 -20.09 -1.63 19.06
CA ALA A 208 -20.33 -2.90 18.40
C ALA A 208 -20.92 -2.73 17.00
N GLY A 209 -20.74 -3.75 16.16
CA GLY A 209 -21.18 -3.75 14.76
C GLY A 209 -20.03 -3.44 13.80
N ILE A 210 -20.36 -2.97 12.60
CA ILE A 210 -19.42 -2.76 11.50
C ILE A 210 -19.19 -1.27 11.27
N VAL A 211 -17.92 -0.87 11.20
CA VAL A 211 -17.48 0.44 10.71
C VAL A 211 -17.07 0.30 9.24
N SER A 212 -17.55 1.19 8.39
CA SER A 212 -17.12 1.27 6.98
C SER A 212 -16.15 2.42 6.80
N VAL A 213 -14.90 2.08 6.46
CA VAL A 213 -13.85 3.04 6.09
C VAL A 213 -13.50 2.88 4.61
N TYR A 214 -12.91 3.91 4.00
CA TYR A 214 -12.62 3.92 2.57
C TYR A 214 -11.13 4.06 2.35
N ARG A 215 -10.53 3.00 1.81
CA ARG A 215 -9.09 2.93 1.64
C ARG A 215 -8.74 2.51 0.22
N ARG A 216 -7.58 2.96 -0.24
CA ARG A 216 -6.99 2.49 -1.48
C ARG A 216 -6.57 1.03 -1.36
N PRO A 217 -6.85 0.19 -2.37
CA PRO A 217 -6.14 -1.07 -2.55
C PRO A 217 -4.62 -0.84 -2.48
N LEU A 218 -3.89 -1.72 -1.79
CA LEU A 218 -2.44 -1.61 -1.73
C LEU A 218 -1.79 -2.32 -2.93
N PRO A 219 -0.62 -1.87 -3.40
CA PRO A 219 0.10 -2.55 -4.47
C PRO A 219 0.43 -4.00 -4.13
N SER A 220 0.18 -4.94 -5.05
CA SER A 220 0.52 -6.37 -4.90
C SER A 220 1.90 -6.71 -5.50
N THR A 221 2.85 -5.79 -5.39
CA THR A 221 4.21 -5.86 -5.96
C THR A 221 5.21 -5.28 -4.96
N ASN A 222 6.50 -5.58 -5.12
CA ASN A 222 7.56 -5.19 -4.19
C ASN A 222 7.33 -5.74 -2.77
N LEU A 223 6.51 -6.80 -2.61
CA LEU A 223 6.05 -7.26 -1.29
C LEU A 223 7.17 -7.85 -0.42
N GLY A 224 8.33 -8.18 -1.02
CA GLY A 224 9.51 -8.61 -0.28
C GLY A 224 10.08 -7.55 0.67
N PHE A 225 9.79 -6.26 0.44
CA PHE A 225 10.22 -5.15 1.31
C PHE A 225 9.24 -4.83 2.45
N LEU A 226 8.06 -5.47 2.50
CA LEU A 226 7.02 -5.09 3.45
C LEU A 226 7.30 -5.58 4.86
N SER A 227 7.32 -4.66 5.83
CA SER A 227 7.24 -4.97 7.25
C SER A 227 5.81 -5.15 7.76
N THR A 228 4.83 -4.50 7.10
CA THR A 228 3.42 -4.42 7.52
C THR A 228 2.46 -4.64 6.35
N ILE A 229 1.48 -5.53 6.55
CA ILE A 229 0.48 -5.92 5.55
C ILE A 229 -0.87 -5.26 5.87
N MET A 230 -1.49 -4.66 4.85
CA MET A 230 -2.64 -3.75 4.94
C MET A 230 -2.32 -2.39 5.59
N ALA A 231 -3.16 -1.39 5.30
CA ALA A 231 -2.97 -0.01 5.76
C ALA A 231 -2.98 0.09 7.30
N ASP A 232 -3.87 -0.65 7.94
CA ASP A 232 -4.00 -0.75 9.41
C ASP A 232 -3.14 -1.86 10.01
N GLY A 233 -2.34 -2.56 9.19
CA GLY A 233 -1.50 -3.66 9.65
C GLY A 233 -2.26 -4.90 10.10
N ARG A 234 -3.52 -5.13 9.70
CA ARG A 234 -4.35 -6.21 10.27
C ARG A 234 -3.95 -7.63 9.88
N GLU A 235 -3.17 -7.80 8.81
CA GLU A 235 -2.85 -9.13 8.28
C GLU A 235 -1.52 -9.64 8.82
N PRO A 236 -1.47 -10.83 9.45
CA PRO A 236 -0.22 -11.40 9.95
C PRO A 236 0.68 -11.94 8.84
N SER A 237 0.15 -12.29 7.66
CA SER A 237 0.95 -12.80 6.53
C SER A 237 0.28 -12.56 5.19
N LEU A 238 1.02 -12.73 4.08
CA LEU A 238 0.42 -12.65 2.75
C LEU A 238 -0.53 -13.83 2.49
N GLN A 239 -0.29 -14.98 3.13
CA GLN A 239 -1.20 -16.12 3.03
C GLN A 239 -2.55 -15.80 3.65
N SER A 240 -2.59 -15.16 4.83
CA SER A 240 -3.87 -14.75 5.43
C SER A 240 -4.54 -13.68 4.58
N GLN A 241 -3.77 -12.71 4.08
CA GLN A 241 -4.28 -11.65 3.22
C GLN A 241 -4.89 -12.18 1.93
N ALA A 242 -4.26 -13.14 1.25
CA ALA A 242 -4.78 -13.73 0.02
C ALA A 242 -6.10 -14.49 0.26
N ILE A 243 -6.21 -15.20 1.39
CA ILE A 243 -7.44 -15.89 1.80
C ILE A 243 -8.54 -14.88 2.09
N ASP A 244 -8.24 -13.88 2.91
CA ASP A 244 -9.23 -12.91 3.40
C ASP A 244 -9.70 -11.99 2.28
N ALA A 245 -8.81 -11.59 1.36
CA ALA A 245 -9.16 -10.88 0.13
C ALA A 245 -10.09 -11.70 -0.77
N THR A 246 -9.84 -13.01 -0.92
CA THR A 246 -10.72 -13.89 -1.70
C THR A 246 -12.11 -14.00 -1.05
N LEU A 247 -12.16 -14.20 0.26
CA LEU A 247 -13.41 -14.38 0.99
C LEU A 247 -14.21 -13.10 1.18
N THR A 248 -13.57 -11.93 1.16
CA THR A 248 -14.23 -10.63 1.33
C THR A 248 -14.51 -9.96 -0.01
N HIS A 249 -13.46 -9.52 -0.71
CA HIS A 249 -13.57 -8.81 -1.98
C HIS A 249 -14.24 -9.70 -3.04
N ALA A 250 -13.66 -10.86 -3.35
CA ALA A 250 -14.26 -11.73 -4.38
C ALA A 250 -15.55 -12.46 -3.90
N GLN A 251 -15.90 -12.30 -2.62
CA GLN A 251 -16.97 -13.04 -1.94
C GLN A 251 -16.86 -14.54 -2.26
N GLY A 252 -15.68 -15.14 -2.08
CA GLY A 252 -15.47 -16.57 -2.24
C GLY A 252 -16.29 -17.39 -1.26
N ASN A 253 -16.60 -18.64 -1.61
CA ASN A 253 -17.26 -19.56 -0.68
C ASN A 253 -16.24 -20.11 0.33
N LEU A 254 -16.68 -20.38 1.55
CA LEU A 254 -15.86 -21.07 2.54
C LEU A 254 -15.54 -22.50 2.08
N PRO A 255 -14.32 -23.01 2.36
CA PRO A 255 -13.28 -22.44 3.23
C PRO A 255 -12.37 -21.38 2.57
N GLY A 256 -12.56 -21.07 1.28
CA GLY A 256 -11.67 -20.20 0.50
C GLY A 256 -10.72 -20.99 -0.41
N PRO A 257 -9.66 -20.34 -0.92
CA PRO A 257 -8.68 -20.99 -1.81
C PRO A 257 -7.90 -22.10 -1.09
N THR A 258 -7.41 -23.09 -1.84
CA THR A 258 -6.58 -24.17 -1.29
C THR A 258 -5.20 -23.65 -0.88
N ALA A 259 -4.49 -24.40 -0.03
CA ALA A 259 -3.13 -24.04 0.38
C ALA A 259 -2.17 -23.89 -0.82
N ASP A 260 -2.29 -24.75 -1.83
CA ASP A 260 -1.50 -24.65 -3.07
C ASP A 260 -1.83 -23.39 -3.86
N GLN A 261 -3.12 -23.02 -3.93
CA GLN A 261 -3.52 -21.79 -4.60
C GLN A 261 -2.97 -20.55 -3.89
N VAL A 262 -3.08 -20.51 -2.57
CA VAL A 262 -2.53 -19.43 -1.73
C VAL A 262 -1.01 -19.34 -1.90
N SER A 263 -0.31 -20.47 -1.90
CA SER A 263 1.14 -20.50 -2.12
C SER A 263 1.53 -19.91 -3.48
N GLN A 264 0.79 -20.24 -4.54
CA GLN A 264 1.03 -19.71 -5.89
C GLN A 264 0.71 -18.21 -6.02
N ILE A 265 -0.34 -17.73 -5.35
CA ILE A 265 -0.66 -16.29 -5.26
C ILE A 265 0.51 -15.55 -4.59
N VAL A 266 0.89 -15.97 -3.39
CA VAL A 266 1.94 -15.32 -2.61
C VAL A 266 3.29 -15.35 -3.33
N ALA A 267 3.62 -16.47 -4.00
CA ALA A 267 4.83 -16.60 -4.79
C ALA A 267 4.87 -15.62 -5.98
N PHE A 268 3.73 -15.40 -6.64
CA PHE A 268 3.61 -14.40 -7.70
C PHE A 268 3.81 -12.98 -7.16
N GLU A 269 3.05 -12.59 -6.14
CA GLU A 269 3.09 -11.23 -5.60
C GLU A 269 4.45 -10.86 -4.98
N SER A 270 5.11 -11.84 -4.34
CA SER A 270 6.47 -11.67 -3.78
C SER A 270 7.58 -11.75 -4.84
N GLY A 271 7.26 -12.22 -6.04
CA GLY A 271 8.21 -12.44 -7.14
C GLY A 271 8.26 -11.32 -8.18
N ILE A 272 7.39 -10.32 -8.07
CA ILE A 272 7.31 -9.19 -9.01
C ILE A 272 7.82 -7.88 -8.39
N PHE A 273 8.59 -7.13 -9.18
CA PHE A 273 9.15 -5.83 -8.80
C PHE A 273 8.63 -4.77 -9.75
N THR A 274 8.22 -3.62 -9.22
CA THR A 274 7.66 -2.53 -10.00
C THR A 274 8.27 -1.20 -9.60
N ALA A 275 8.71 -0.42 -10.60
CA ALA A 275 9.24 0.92 -10.43
C ALA A 275 9.16 1.70 -11.75
N GLN A 276 9.28 3.02 -11.68
CA GLN A 276 9.43 3.83 -12.88
C GLN A 276 10.71 3.50 -13.63
N VAL A 277 10.59 3.36 -14.96
CA VAL A 277 11.73 3.07 -15.84
C VAL A 277 12.03 4.21 -16.80
N PHE A 278 11.05 5.07 -17.05
CA PHE A 278 11.15 6.22 -17.94
C PHE A 278 10.32 7.38 -17.39
N ASP A 279 10.88 8.58 -17.44
CA ASP A 279 10.21 9.84 -17.14
C ASP A 279 10.09 10.68 -18.42
N ASN A 280 9.00 11.44 -18.58
CA ASN A 280 8.71 12.21 -19.78
C ASN A 280 9.78 13.28 -20.09
N GLU A 281 10.45 13.82 -19.07
CA GLU A 281 11.44 14.89 -19.22
C GLU A 281 12.88 14.36 -19.02
N ALA A 282 13.11 13.54 -17.98
CA ALA A 282 14.43 12.97 -17.68
C ALA A 282 14.77 11.72 -18.52
N HIS A 283 13.80 11.22 -19.30
CA HIS A 283 13.89 10.03 -20.15
C HIS A 283 14.24 8.77 -19.35
N SER A 284 15.18 7.95 -19.82
CA SER A 284 15.55 6.68 -19.18
C SER A 284 16.08 6.89 -17.76
N LEU A 285 15.42 6.27 -16.77
CA LEU A 285 15.75 6.35 -15.34
C LEU A 285 16.86 5.38 -14.91
N HIS A 286 17.43 4.65 -15.85
CA HIS A 286 18.58 3.76 -15.65
C HIS A 286 19.74 4.13 -16.59
N ALA A 287 19.70 5.32 -17.19
CA ALA A 287 20.80 5.87 -17.99
C ALA A 287 21.80 6.64 -17.12
N ARG A 288 23.01 6.85 -17.65
CA ARG A 288 24.06 7.67 -17.01
C ARG A 288 24.34 7.24 -15.55
N GLN A 289 24.45 5.93 -15.32
CA GLN A 289 24.70 5.31 -14.01
C GLN A 289 23.56 5.42 -13.00
N ALA A 290 22.39 5.93 -13.39
CA ALA A 290 21.22 5.85 -12.53
C ALA A 290 20.76 4.40 -12.36
N THR A 291 20.15 4.11 -11.21
CA THR A 291 19.67 2.77 -10.85
C THR A 291 18.17 2.78 -10.56
N GLY A 292 17.41 3.62 -11.27
CA GLY A 292 15.96 3.52 -11.33
C GLY A 292 15.49 2.20 -11.96
N GLY A 293 14.18 2.01 -12.01
CA GLY A 293 13.57 0.83 -12.63
C GLY A 293 13.57 -0.43 -11.77
N PRO A 294 12.77 -1.43 -12.17
CA PRO A 294 12.45 -2.58 -11.32
C PRO A 294 13.58 -3.63 -11.27
N VAL A 295 14.50 -3.64 -12.25
CA VAL A 295 15.63 -4.57 -12.27
C VAL A 295 16.62 -4.25 -11.14
N ALA A 296 17.03 -2.99 -11.01
CA ALA A 296 17.90 -2.55 -9.92
C ALA A 296 17.20 -2.73 -8.55
N LEU A 297 15.91 -2.40 -8.46
CA LEU A 297 15.11 -2.64 -7.25
C LEU A 297 15.11 -4.11 -6.84
N SER A 298 14.95 -5.05 -7.78
CA SER A 298 14.95 -6.48 -7.45
C SER A 298 16.25 -6.97 -6.81
N GLN A 299 17.37 -6.33 -7.13
CA GLN A 299 18.67 -6.63 -6.53
C GLN A 299 18.81 -6.07 -5.12
N GLN A 300 18.08 -4.99 -4.77
CA GLN A 300 18.09 -4.43 -3.42
C GLN A 300 17.42 -5.34 -2.39
N LEU A 301 16.51 -6.23 -2.82
CA LEU A 301 15.81 -7.13 -1.91
C LEU A 301 16.77 -8.02 -1.12
N ALA A 302 17.90 -8.41 -1.72
CA ALA A 302 18.91 -9.24 -1.03
C ALA A 302 19.56 -8.54 0.18
N LYS A 303 19.42 -7.21 0.29
CA LYS A 303 19.93 -6.40 1.42
C LYS A 303 18.84 -6.07 2.45
N PHE A 304 17.59 -6.40 2.18
CA PHE A 304 16.49 -6.12 3.07
C PHE A 304 16.42 -7.13 4.22
N PHE A 305 16.18 -6.62 5.42
CA PHE A 305 15.76 -7.37 6.61
C PHE A 305 14.97 -6.42 7.50
N LEU A 306 14.13 -6.95 8.38
CA LEU A 306 13.35 -6.11 9.31
C LEU A 306 14.29 -5.28 10.21
N GLY A 307 14.02 -3.98 10.29
CA GLY A 307 14.85 -3.01 11.00
C GLY A 307 16.05 -2.48 10.22
N VAL A 308 16.23 -2.86 8.94
CA VAL A 308 17.31 -2.28 8.12
C VAL A 308 17.22 -0.76 8.11
N ASN A 309 18.30 -0.10 8.54
CA ASN A 309 18.37 1.36 8.62
C ASN A 309 17.31 2.00 9.54
N ASP A 310 16.80 1.30 10.56
CA ASP A 310 15.83 1.87 11.49
C ASP A 310 16.43 3.03 12.32
N PRO A 311 15.77 4.21 12.37
CA PRO A 311 16.27 5.40 13.08
C PRO A 311 16.13 5.33 14.61
N PHE A 312 15.42 4.33 15.15
CA PHE A 312 15.14 4.18 16.58
C PHE A 312 15.99 3.08 17.23
N GLY A 313 17.03 2.60 16.53
CA GLY A 313 17.99 1.64 17.04
C GLY A 313 17.53 0.19 16.97
N MET A 314 16.48 -0.12 16.21
CA MET A 314 16.02 -1.49 16.00
C MET A 314 16.73 -2.21 14.86
N ASN A 315 17.80 -1.64 14.30
CA ASN A 315 18.63 -2.31 13.32
C ASN A 315 19.38 -3.50 13.95
N PRO A 316 19.05 -4.76 13.59
CA PRO A 316 19.66 -5.94 14.22
C PRO A 316 21.18 -6.06 13.99
N THR A 317 21.73 -5.34 13.01
CA THR A 317 23.18 -5.32 12.77
C THR A 317 23.92 -4.32 13.66
N GLY A 318 23.20 -3.44 14.36
CA GLY A 318 23.78 -2.33 15.13
C GLY A 318 24.35 -1.19 14.27
N ALA A 319 24.20 -1.25 12.94
CA ALA A 319 24.62 -0.15 12.07
C ALA A 319 23.80 1.11 12.37
N PRO A 320 24.44 2.30 12.42
CA PRO A 320 23.73 3.55 12.67
C PRO A 320 22.79 3.89 11.52
N PHE A 321 21.80 4.73 11.80
CA PHE A 321 20.93 5.31 10.79
C PHE A 321 21.72 6.13 9.77
N ASP A 322 21.45 5.90 8.49
CA ASP A 322 21.89 6.71 7.35
C ASP A 322 20.69 7.44 6.75
N GLN A 323 20.76 8.78 6.72
CA GLN A 323 19.73 9.63 6.13
C GLN A 323 19.65 9.50 4.60
N ASN A 324 20.69 8.97 3.93
CA ASN A 324 20.73 8.77 2.49
C ASN A 324 19.95 7.53 2.08
N ILE A 325 18.63 7.61 2.16
CA ILE A 325 17.72 6.50 1.84
C ILE A 325 17.83 6.11 0.37
N PHE A 326 17.86 7.11 -0.51
CA PHE A 326 17.95 6.92 -1.95
C PHE A 326 19.30 7.38 -2.48
N ASN A 327 19.89 6.60 -3.37
CA ASN A 327 21.11 6.97 -4.09
C ASN A 327 21.00 6.62 -5.59
N LEU A 328 19.78 6.69 -6.11
CA LEU A 328 19.42 6.24 -7.46
C LEU A 328 19.96 7.17 -8.52
N TYR A 329 19.97 8.48 -8.22
CA TYR A 329 20.25 9.54 -9.18
C TYR A 329 21.43 10.42 -8.76
N LYS A 330 22.16 10.08 -7.68
CA LYS A 330 23.38 10.80 -7.25
C LYS A 330 24.35 11.15 -8.39
N TYR A 331 24.54 10.26 -9.36
CA TYR A 331 25.43 10.52 -10.51
C TYR A 331 24.93 11.64 -11.44
N TRP A 332 23.64 11.98 -11.41
CA TRP A 332 23.06 13.04 -12.22
C TRP A 332 23.38 14.44 -11.70
N GLN A 333 23.79 14.58 -10.42
CA GLN A 333 24.24 15.86 -9.85
C GLN A 333 25.46 16.44 -10.60
N GLY A 334 26.30 15.57 -11.19
CA GLY A 334 27.52 15.95 -11.92
C GLY A 334 27.36 16.11 -13.43
N LEU A 335 26.13 16.06 -13.97
CA LEU A 335 25.92 16.18 -15.42
C LEU A 335 26.31 17.57 -15.92
N ARG A 336 26.93 17.60 -17.11
CA ARG A 336 27.31 18.83 -17.83
C ARG A 336 26.37 19.05 -19.01
N GLY A 337 26.16 20.32 -19.37
CA GLY A 337 25.20 20.73 -20.39
C GLY A 337 23.95 21.35 -19.78
N ASP A 338 23.15 21.98 -20.63
CA ASP A 338 21.99 22.82 -20.33
C ASP A 338 20.75 22.44 -21.16
N GLY A 339 20.80 21.31 -21.87
CA GLY A 339 19.63 20.79 -22.59
C GLY A 339 18.53 20.31 -21.65
N GLU A 340 17.28 20.36 -22.11
CA GLU A 340 16.08 20.05 -21.31
C GLU A 340 16.16 18.72 -20.54
N GLU A 341 16.53 17.62 -21.21
CA GLU A 341 16.72 16.30 -20.56
C GLU A 341 17.77 16.35 -19.44
N THR A 342 18.84 17.14 -19.62
CA THR A 342 19.90 17.26 -18.61
C THR A 342 19.44 18.08 -17.41
N GLU A 343 18.70 19.16 -17.64
CA GLU A 343 18.12 19.96 -16.55
C GLU A 343 17.06 19.19 -15.76
N ALA A 344 16.21 18.41 -16.44
CA ALA A 344 15.24 17.52 -15.79
C ALA A 344 15.96 16.48 -14.90
N ARG A 345 17.02 15.84 -15.41
CA ARG A 345 17.84 14.91 -14.59
C ARG A 345 18.49 15.58 -13.39
N LYS A 346 18.99 16.81 -13.54
CA LYS A 346 19.54 17.58 -12.41
C LYS A 346 18.45 17.90 -11.39
N SER A 347 17.24 18.25 -11.83
CA SER A 347 16.08 18.47 -10.95
C SER A 347 15.74 17.22 -10.13
N VAL A 348 15.64 16.05 -10.79
CA VAL A 348 15.45 14.75 -10.11
C VAL A 348 16.55 14.50 -9.07
N ALA A 349 17.81 14.75 -9.41
CA ALA A 349 18.93 14.55 -8.50
C ALA A 349 18.96 15.53 -7.31
N ARG A 350 18.47 16.77 -7.51
CA ARG A 350 18.23 17.72 -6.42
C ARG A 350 17.07 17.28 -5.54
N GLY A 351 16.01 16.72 -6.11
CA GLY A 351 14.88 16.17 -5.37
C GLY A 351 15.26 14.98 -4.49
N GLU A 352 16.13 14.09 -4.99
CA GLU A 352 16.73 13.00 -4.19
C GLU A 352 17.49 13.56 -2.98
N GLU A 353 18.28 14.61 -3.19
CA GLU A 353 19.02 15.30 -2.11
C GLU A 353 18.05 15.93 -1.10
N VAL A 354 17.03 16.65 -1.56
CA VAL A 354 15.98 17.23 -0.71
C VAL A 354 15.32 16.14 0.14
N PHE A 355 14.97 15.00 -0.44
CA PHE A 355 14.38 13.88 0.30
C PHE A 355 15.32 13.34 1.39
N ASN A 356 16.60 13.13 1.05
CA ASN A 356 17.57 12.53 1.96
C ASN A 356 17.98 13.45 3.11
N THR A 357 18.10 14.77 2.88
CA THR A 357 18.82 15.66 3.79
C THR A 357 17.98 16.77 4.41
N THR A 358 16.72 16.95 4.00
CA THR A 358 15.83 17.91 4.64
C THR A 358 15.55 17.51 6.08
N LYS A 359 15.97 18.35 7.01
CA LYS A 359 15.69 18.20 8.44
C LYS A 359 14.24 18.55 8.73
N ILE A 360 13.56 17.67 9.44
CA ILE A 360 12.17 17.82 9.84
C ILE A 360 12.12 17.81 11.36
N ASN A 361 11.43 18.80 11.94
CA ASN A 361 11.11 18.77 13.36
C ASN A 361 9.80 18.00 13.56
N ILE A 362 9.89 16.71 13.83
CA ILE A 362 8.75 15.80 13.94
C ILE A 362 8.06 16.01 15.29
N THR A 363 6.87 16.60 15.25
CA THR A 363 6.04 16.90 16.41
C THR A 363 4.63 16.33 16.28
N GLY A 364 4.06 15.86 17.39
CA GLY A 364 2.67 15.41 17.46
C GLY A 364 2.33 14.22 16.56
N VAL A 365 3.31 13.37 16.24
CA VAL A 365 3.08 12.12 15.50
C VAL A 365 2.87 11.00 16.50
N ALA A 366 1.64 10.47 16.57
CA ALA A 366 1.39 9.28 17.36
C ALA A 366 2.08 8.09 16.69
N GLY A 367 2.78 7.27 17.47
CA GLY A 367 3.70 6.24 17.00
C GLY A 367 5.17 6.66 17.02
N ILE A 368 5.48 7.95 17.24
CA ILE A 368 6.85 8.45 17.42
C ILE A 368 6.95 9.26 18.72
N ASN A 369 6.29 10.41 18.79
CA ASN A 369 6.48 11.36 19.89
C ASN A 369 5.96 10.83 21.23
N ASP A 370 4.80 10.18 21.21
CA ASP A 370 4.18 9.50 22.35
C ASP A 370 5.00 8.28 22.81
N VAL A 371 5.50 7.49 21.86
CA VAL A 371 6.30 6.27 22.14
C VAL A 371 7.67 6.64 22.72
N LEU A 372 8.33 7.66 22.17
CA LEU A 372 9.63 8.13 22.65
C LEU A 372 9.53 9.03 23.89
N GLY A 373 8.32 9.51 24.23
CA GLY A 373 8.12 10.44 25.35
C GLY A 373 8.75 11.83 25.11
N VAL A 374 8.83 12.27 23.85
CA VAL A 374 9.44 13.55 23.47
C VAL A 374 8.45 14.44 22.71
N ALA A 375 8.43 15.74 23.05
CA ALA A 375 7.56 16.70 22.36
C ALA A 375 7.96 16.91 20.88
N SER A 376 9.25 16.73 20.58
CA SER A 376 9.86 17.01 19.29
C SER A 376 11.00 16.04 19.02
N PHE A 377 11.09 15.54 17.78
CA PHE A 377 12.17 14.67 17.33
C PHE A 377 12.78 15.23 16.04
N ALA A 378 14.09 15.42 16.00
CA ALA A 378 14.78 15.86 14.79
C ALA A 378 15.00 14.67 13.86
N GLY A 379 14.35 14.69 12.70
CA GLY A 379 14.38 13.59 11.72
C GLY A 379 14.45 14.08 10.28
N PHE A 380 14.11 13.18 9.35
CA PHE A 380 14.15 13.36 7.90
C PHE A 380 12.95 12.65 7.27
N CYS A 381 12.77 12.76 5.95
CA CYS A 381 11.83 11.89 5.22
C CYS A 381 12.16 10.40 5.49
N GLY A 382 13.45 10.09 5.55
CA GLY A 382 13.98 8.77 5.88
C GLY A 382 13.74 8.29 7.30
N THR A 383 13.20 9.11 8.21
CA THR A 383 12.79 8.63 9.54
C THR A 383 11.59 7.68 9.44
N CYS A 384 10.72 7.86 8.44
CA CYS A 384 9.56 7.00 8.22
C CYS A 384 9.70 6.13 6.95
N HIS A 385 10.44 6.63 5.96
CA HIS A 385 10.76 5.91 4.71
C HIS A 385 12.20 5.41 4.77
N ASP A 386 12.53 4.58 5.76
CA ASP A 386 13.90 4.22 6.13
C ASP A 386 14.51 3.08 5.28
N THR A 387 13.70 2.30 4.56
CA THR A 387 14.19 1.17 3.77
C THR A 387 14.99 1.64 2.56
N PRO A 388 16.32 1.36 2.50
CA PRO A 388 17.19 1.90 1.45
C PRO A 388 16.71 1.54 0.05
N ASN A 389 16.61 2.55 -0.82
CA ASN A 389 16.21 2.45 -2.23
C ASN A 389 14.83 1.81 -2.50
N ALA A 390 13.98 1.62 -1.48
CA ALA A 390 12.60 1.16 -1.62
C ALA A 390 11.58 2.13 -0.98
N GLY A 391 11.99 2.85 0.07
CA GLY A 391 11.17 3.86 0.74
C GLY A 391 9.94 3.30 1.46
N ASP A 392 9.95 2.03 1.86
CA ASP A 392 8.99 1.51 2.85
C ASP A 392 9.55 1.70 4.28
N HIS A 393 8.74 1.47 5.31
CA HIS A 393 9.25 1.40 6.67
C HIS A 393 9.76 -0.01 6.99
N SER A 394 11.01 -0.12 7.44
CA SER A 394 11.74 -1.36 7.70
C SER A 394 11.20 -2.16 8.88
N ILE A 395 10.38 -1.53 9.72
CA ILE A 395 9.74 -2.10 10.90
C ILE A 395 8.21 -1.89 10.85
N LYS A 396 7.51 -2.61 11.72
CA LYS A 396 6.08 -2.38 11.96
C LYS A 396 5.86 -1.09 12.76
N ALA A 397 5.72 0.03 12.05
CA ALA A 397 5.45 1.33 12.66
C ALA A 397 4.19 1.96 12.03
N PRO A 398 3.01 1.71 12.60
CA PRO A 398 1.80 2.44 12.27
C PRO A 398 1.91 3.85 12.87
N LEU A 399 1.70 4.87 12.06
CA LEU A 399 1.90 6.27 12.44
C LEU A 399 0.65 7.09 12.15
N ASP A 400 0.36 8.05 13.02
CA ASP A 400 -0.62 9.10 12.75
C ASP A 400 0.11 10.43 12.54
N ILE A 401 0.20 10.82 11.26
CA ILE A 401 0.75 12.12 10.85
C ILE A 401 -0.35 13.16 10.58
N GLY A 402 -1.62 12.86 10.87
CA GLY A 402 -2.75 13.76 10.66
C GLY A 402 -3.43 13.65 9.28
N ILE A 403 -3.15 12.60 8.49
CA ILE A 403 -3.83 12.38 7.19
C ILE A 403 -5.34 12.16 7.39
N ALA A 404 -5.71 11.46 8.46
CA ALA A 404 -7.09 11.11 8.75
C ALA A 404 -7.79 12.18 9.61
N ASP A 405 -7.12 13.26 10.00
CA ASP A 405 -7.71 14.28 10.86
C ASP A 405 -8.90 14.97 10.18
N ALA A 406 -9.95 15.24 10.95
CA ALA A 406 -11.17 15.87 10.49
C ALA A 406 -11.67 16.98 11.43
N GLY A 407 -12.71 17.70 11.02
CA GLY A 407 -13.27 18.82 11.77
C GLY A 407 -12.27 19.99 11.87
N ALA A 408 -12.04 20.49 13.08
CA ALA A 408 -11.12 21.62 13.29
C ALA A 408 -9.65 21.30 12.97
N LYS A 409 -9.29 20.01 12.87
CA LYS A 409 -7.94 19.55 12.52
C LYS A 409 -7.79 19.11 11.07
N SER A 410 -8.84 19.26 10.25
CA SER A 410 -8.81 18.87 8.84
C SER A 410 -7.58 19.47 8.13
N PRO A 411 -6.73 18.64 7.50
CA PRO A 411 -5.53 19.11 6.84
C PRO A 411 -5.90 19.92 5.57
N PRO A 412 -5.53 21.22 5.48
CA PRO A 412 -5.97 22.08 4.38
C PRO A 412 -5.50 21.64 2.99
N ALA A 413 -4.33 20.98 2.92
CA ALA A 413 -3.78 20.47 1.67
C ALA A 413 -4.47 19.19 1.16
N LEU A 414 -5.37 18.58 1.93
CA LEU A 414 -6.01 17.31 1.59
C LEU A 414 -7.52 17.46 1.40
N ASP A 415 -8.01 16.87 0.33
CA ASP A 415 -9.44 16.77 0.06
C ASP A 415 -10.03 15.53 0.73
N ILE A 416 -10.58 15.73 1.92
CA ILE A 416 -11.31 14.70 2.68
C ILE A 416 -12.81 14.66 2.34
N SER A 417 -13.28 15.41 1.34
CA SER A 417 -14.70 15.44 0.98
C SER A 417 -15.19 14.06 0.55
N GLY A 418 -16.42 13.75 0.93
CA GLY A 418 -17.03 12.44 0.67
C GLY A 418 -16.46 11.29 1.50
N LEU A 419 -15.49 11.49 2.40
CA LEU A 419 -15.12 10.48 3.38
C LEU A 419 -16.06 10.58 4.61
N PRO A 420 -16.40 9.45 5.26
CA PRO A 420 -17.11 9.49 6.53
C PRO A 420 -16.23 10.14 7.59
N VAL A 421 -16.83 10.80 8.58
CA VAL A 421 -16.15 11.38 9.74
C VAL A 421 -16.68 10.75 11.01
N PHE A 422 -15.77 10.18 11.80
CA PHE A 422 -16.05 9.53 13.07
C PHE A 422 -15.62 10.43 14.22
N THR A 423 -16.51 10.64 15.19
CA THR A 423 -16.13 11.16 16.50
C THR A 423 -15.99 9.98 17.46
N LEU A 424 -14.78 9.76 17.94
CA LEU A 424 -14.41 8.67 18.84
C LEU A 424 -14.10 9.23 20.22
N THR A 425 -14.74 8.72 21.26
CA THR A 425 -14.44 9.12 22.64
C THR A 425 -13.83 7.95 23.39
N CYS A 426 -12.66 8.18 23.99
CA CYS A 426 -11.98 7.19 24.80
C CYS A 426 -12.70 6.98 26.13
N THR A 427 -13.15 5.76 26.37
CA THR A 427 -13.94 5.36 27.55
C THR A 427 -13.07 4.69 28.61
N THR A 428 -11.94 4.09 28.23
CA THR A 428 -10.98 3.43 29.12
C THR A 428 -9.53 3.67 28.68
N GLY A 429 -8.56 3.17 29.47
CA GLY A 429 -7.13 3.32 29.18
C GLY A 429 -6.55 4.70 29.52
N PRO A 430 -5.25 4.92 29.22
CA PRO A 430 -4.53 6.16 29.58
C PRO A 430 -5.10 7.42 28.93
N LEU A 431 -5.81 7.29 27.81
CA LEU A 431 -6.38 8.40 27.04
C LEU A 431 -7.87 8.60 27.32
N LYS A 432 -8.41 8.00 28.38
CA LYS A 432 -9.82 8.13 28.77
C LYS A 432 -10.24 9.60 28.88
N GLY A 433 -11.37 9.94 28.27
CA GLY A 433 -11.91 11.29 28.22
C GLY A 433 -11.48 12.08 26.97
N ASN A 434 -10.45 11.64 26.24
CA ASN A 434 -10.07 12.28 25.00
C ASN A 434 -11.06 11.96 23.88
N THR A 435 -11.26 12.92 22.99
CA THR A 435 -12.08 12.78 21.78
C THR A 435 -11.23 13.01 20.54
N TYR A 436 -11.42 12.16 19.54
CA TYR A 436 -10.76 12.22 18.24
C TYR A 436 -11.82 12.36 17.15
N ILE A 437 -11.55 13.18 16.15
CA ILE A 437 -12.42 13.39 15.00
C ILE A 437 -11.60 13.03 13.76
N VAL A 438 -11.89 11.88 13.16
CA VAL A 438 -11.07 11.29 12.08
C VAL A 438 -11.93 10.72 10.97
N THR A 439 -11.40 10.67 9.75
CA THR A 439 -12.05 10.00 8.61
C THR A 439 -11.87 8.48 8.63
N ASP A 440 -10.85 8.01 9.34
CA ASP A 440 -10.50 6.60 9.47
C ASP A 440 -9.87 6.36 10.85
N PRO A 441 -10.48 5.54 11.73
CA PRO A 441 -9.87 5.19 13.01
C PRO A 441 -8.57 4.40 12.86
N GLY A 442 -8.26 3.87 11.67
CA GLY A 442 -7.00 3.23 11.33
C GLY A 442 -6.81 1.92 12.09
N ARG A 443 -5.61 1.75 12.65
CA ARG A 443 -5.21 0.59 13.42
C ARG A 443 -6.05 0.37 14.69
N ALA A 444 -6.70 1.39 15.23
CA ALA A 444 -7.60 1.24 16.38
C ALA A 444 -8.77 0.28 16.12
N LEU A 445 -9.20 0.08 14.85
CA LEU A 445 -10.21 -0.93 14.49
C LEU A 445 -9.70 -2.37 14.66
N ILE A 446 -8.39 -2.55 14.82
CA ILE A 446 -7.75 -3.85 15.00
C ILE A 446 -7.33 -4.04 16.46
N SER A 447 -6.64 -3.06 17.04
CA SER A 447 -6.12 -3.16 18.40
C SER A 447 -7.14 -2.86 19.49
N GLY A 448 -8.19 -2.09 19.18
CA GLY A 448 -9.13 -1.55 20.16
C GLY A 448 -8.57 -0.39 20.98
N ASN A 449 -7.30 -0.03 20.83
CA ASN A 449 -6.65 0.97 21.66
C ASN A 449 -6.89 2.40 21.16
N CYS A 450 -7.12 3.33 22.10
CA CYS A 450 -7.21 4.75 21.77
C CYS A 450 -5.91 5.34 21.21
N ALA A 451 -4.77 4.81 21.65
CA ALA A 451 -3.46 5.26 21.18
C ALA A 451 -3.20 4.91 19.72
N ASP A 452 -4.04 4.07 19.09
CA ASP A 452 -3.89 3.65 17.70
C ASP A 452 -4.88 4.34 16.74
N ILE A 453 -5.67 5.29 17.25
CA ILE A 453 -6.62 6.05 16.43
C ILE A 453 -5.83 6.86 15.38
N GLY A 454 -6.24 6.75 14.12
CA GLY A 454 -5.63 7.45 12.99
C GLY A 454 -4.33 6.83 12.48
N LYS A 455 -3.74 5.86 13.20
CA LYS A 455 -2.47 5.26 12.80
C LYS A 455 -2.63 4.33 11.61
N ILE A 456 -1.78 4.53 10.60
CA ILE A 456 -1.70 3.75 9.36
C ILE A 456 -0.22 3.50 9.04
N LYS A 457 0.10 2.42 8.32
CA LYS A 457 1.48 2.15 7.90
C LYS A 457 1.99 3.16 6.86
N GLY A 458 3.31 3.34 6.83
CA GLY A 458 4.00 3.92 5.67
C GLY A 458 3.76 3.07 4.42
N LEU A 459 3.72 3.70 3.25
CA LEU A 459 3.59 3.03 1.96
C LEU A 459 4.93 3.09 1.22
N THR A 460 5.29 1.99 0.54
CA THR A 460 6.44 1.97 -0.38
C THR A 460 6.33 3.06 -1.44
N LEU A 461 7.45 3.71 -1.73
CA LEU A 461 7.52 4.81 -2.69
C LEU A 461 7.80 4.34 -4.13
N ARG A 462 8.12 3.06 -4.35
CA ARG A 462 8.40 2.53 -5.70
C ARG A 462 7.14 2.29 -6.53
N GLY A 463 7.10 2.84 -7.74
CA GLY A 463 5.95 2.84 -8.65
C GLY A 463 4.88 3.88 -8.28
N LEU A 464 5.27 5.00 -7.70
CA LEU A 464 4.34 5.97 -7.10
C LEU A 464 3.52 6.74 -8.14
N ALA A 465 4.14 7.14 -9.25
CA ALA A 465 3.52 8.01 -10.25
C ALA A 465 2.25 7.41 -10.89
N ALA A 466 2.22 6.09 -11.12
CA ALA A 466 1.07 5.39 -11.70
C ALA A 466 -0.16 5.30 -10.79
N ARG A 467 -0.08 5.82 -9.55
CA ARG A 467 -1.02 5.50 -8.47
C ARG A 467 -1.83 6.68 -7.96
N ALA A 468 -1.85 7.85 -8.58
CA ALA A 468 -2.69 8.95 -8.08
C ALA A 468 -4.18 8.53 -7.95
N PRO A 469 -4.92 9.04 -6.95
CA PRO A 469 -4.53 9.95 -5.86
C PRO A 469 -3.74 9.28 -4.72
N TYR A 470 -3.10 10.05 -3.85
CA TYR A 470 -2.15 9.60 -2.82
C TYR A 470 -2.77 9.50 -1.42
N PHE A 471 -1.98 8.91 -0.51
CA PHE A 471 -2.38 8.44 0.83
C PHE A 471 -3.39 7.28 0.82
N HIS A 472 -3.61 6.68 1.99
CA HIS A 472 -4.52 5.55 2.14
C HIS A 472 -5.97 5.90 1.78
N ASN A 473 -6.38 7.16 1.90
CA ASN A 473 -7.74 7.65 1.67
C ASN A 473 -7.88 8.49 0.38
N GLY A 474 -6.86 8.51 -0.49
CA GLY A 474 -6.93 9.19 -1.79
C GLY A 474 -7.18 10.71 -1.69
N SER A 475 -6.76 11.33 -0.59
CA SER A 475 -7.08 12.72 -0.26
C SER A 475 -6.12 13.74 -0.89
N ALA A 476 -4.94 13.31 -1.36
CA ALA A 476 -4.04 14.15 -2.15
C ALA A 476 -4.17 13.79 -3.64
N ALA A 477 -4.69 14.70 -4.46
CA ALA A 477 -4.90 14.44 -5.89
C ALA A 477 -3.57 14.30 -6.65
N THR A 478 -2.56 15.09 -6.25
CA THR A 478 -1.24 15.16 -6.89
C THR A 478 -0.11 14.92 -5.89
N LEU A 479 1.10 14.64 -6.39
CA LEU A 479 2.30 14.59 -5.53
C LEU A 479 2.60 15.95 -4.90
N LEU A 480 2.27 17.04 -5.59
CA LEU A 480 2.42 18.38 -5.03
C LEU A 480 1.50 18.59 -3.82
N ASP A 481 0.27 18.07 -3.85
CA ASP A 481 -0.63 18.11 -2.68
C ASP A 481 -0.05 17.31 -1.52
N ALA A 482 0.55 16.15 -1.79
CA ALA A 482 1.22 15.34 -0.78
C ALA A 482 2.44 16.07 -0.19
N VAL A 483 3.29 16.68 -1.01
CA VAL A 483 4.44 17.48 -0.57
C VAL A 483 3.98 18.70 0.25
N ASN A 484 2.95 19.41 -0.21
CA ASN A 484 2.37 20.54 0.51
C ASN A 484 1.77 20.13 1.85
N PHE A 485 1.15 18.95 1.93
CA PHE A 485 0.70 18.40 3.21
C PHE A 485 1.86 18.23 4.19
N TYR A 486 2.97 17.59 3.79
CA TYR A 486 4.14 17.42 4.66
C TYR A 486 4.76 18.77 5.06
N ASP A 487 4.91 19.69 4.11
CA ASP A 487 5.44 21.03 4.31
C ASP A 487 4.64 21.80 5.37
N GLN A 488 3.31 21.79 5.27
CA GLN A 488 2.41 22.43 6.23
C GLN A 488 2.38 21.69 7.57
N ARG A 489 2.24 20.36 7.56
CA ARG A 489 2.09 19.53 8.76
C ARG A 489 3.29 19.62 9.70
N PHE A 490 4.49 19.78 9.13
CA PHE A 490 5.74 19.84 9.90
C PHE A 490 6.41 21.21 9.84
N ASN A 491 5.79 22.21 9.21
CA ASN A 491 6.33 23.56 9.02
C ASN A 491 7.78 23.51 8.50
N ILE A 492 7.99 22.75 7.42
CA ILE A 492 9.33 22.46 6.87
C ILE A 492 9.91 23.72 6.21
N GLY A 493 9.09 24.44 5.44
CA GLY A 493 9.49 25.66 4.76
C GLY A 493 10.18 25.40 3.43
N PHE A 494 9.69 24.43 2.65
CA PHE A 494 10.22 24.19 1.31
C PHE A 494 10.02 25.42 0.41
N THR A 495 11.09 25.80 -0.29
CA THR A 495 11.00 26.71 -1.44
C THR A 495 10.24 26.06 -2.60
N ASP A 496 9.70 26.88 -3.51
CA ASP A 496 9.01 26.37 -4.69
C ASP A 496 9.90 25.43 -5.52
N GLN A 497 11.19 25.76 -5.67
CA GLN A 497 12.15 24.91 -6.37
C GLN A 497 12.35 23.56 -5.67
N GLN A 498 12.41 23.53 -4.35
CA GLN A 498 12.53 22.27 -3.61
C GLN A 498 11.28 21.40 -3.75
N LYS A 499 10.09 22.01 -3.80
CA LYS A 499 8.84 21.28 -4.05
C LYS A 499 8.82 20.68 -5.44
N GLU A 500 9.18 21.47 -6.45
CA GLU A 500 9.30 21.01 -7.84
C GLU A 500 10.31 19.86 -7.96
N ASP A 501 11.54 20.07 -7.47
CA ASP A 501 12.60 19.06 -7.52
C ASP A 501 12.18 17.77 -6.79
N LEU A 502 11.56 17.89 -5.61
CA LEU A 502 11.07 16.75 -4.85
C LEU A 502 9.93 16.01 -5.58
N VAL A 503 8.98 16.73 -6.19
CA VAL A 503 7.93 16.12 -7.02
C VAL A 503 8.53 15.39 -8.21
N ASN A 504 9.50 16.00 -8.90
CA ASN A 504 10.21 15.38 -10.02
C ASN A 504 10.92 14.11 -9.57
N PHE A 505 11.60 14.11 -8.43
CA PHE A 505 12.18 12.89 -7.86
C PHE A 505 11.12 11.82 -7.56
N LEU A 506 10.03 12.17 -6.86
CA LEU A 506 8.96 11.24 -6.51
C LEU A 506 8.27 10.63 -7.74
N ASN A 507 8.16 11.39 -8.84
CA ASN A 507 7.67 10.88 -10.14
C ASN A 507 8.57 9.83 -10.78
N THR A 508 9.82 9.70 -10.33
CA THR A 508 10.80 8.73 -10.87
C THR A 508 10.96 7.47 -10.02
N LEU A 509 10.19 7.32 -8.94
CA LEU A 509 10.31 6.19 -8.01
C LEU A 509 9.50 4.98 -8.41
#